data_AF-A0A016SHS9-F1
#
_entry.id   AF-A0A016SHS9-F1
#
_cell.length_a   1.000
_cell.length_b   1.000
_cell.length_c   1.000
_cell.angle_alpha   90.00
_cell.angle_beta   90.00
_cell.angle_gamma   90.00
#
_symmetry.space_group_name_H-M   'P 1'
#
loop_
_entity.id
_entity.type
_entity.pdbx_description
1 polymer ?
#
loop_
_entity_poly.entity_id
_entity_poly.type
_entity_poly.pdbx_seq_one_letter_code
_entity_poly.pdbx_strand_id
1 'polypeptide(L)'
;MPSDAKKARDAAKKAAAKQQKSNRGKKVEPKEDPLVNNAQTNGETKASPANDASLNGDQTEALIDAAALTLQKIELENAQARSVAGALTSNPRGLDHKVESLTITFHGREIVVDTKLELNRGRRYGLIGLNGSGKSTIMHAIVNRELPIPEGVDMYLVSREMPASNMTALQAVVDVDSERKELEHLAEELAGNDDDESQERLMDIYDRLDEMDAALAEKRAAEILHGLGFTKTMQMKACKDFSGGWRMRIALARALYLKPSLLLLDEPTNHLDLEACVWLEGELSKYKRTLLIVSHSQDFMNGVCTNIIHLFQKKLVYYTGNYDQFVKTRIELLENQMKRYNWEQAQLQHMKDYVARFGHGSAKLARQAQSKEKTMAKMIAGGLTEKAVAETVKQFYFFDAGHIPPPVIMVQHVSFRYSDNTPWIYRNIDFGIDLDTRVALVGPNGAGKSTLLKLLCSDVMPTDGLIRRHSHVKIGRYHQFIAVIASHDQETLQVKYQD
;
A
#
# COMPACT_ATOMS: atom_id res chain seq x y z
N MET A 1 -1.79 -25.87 -31.30
CA MET A 1 -1.87 -27.17 -30.60
C MET A 1 -1.29 -26.97 -29.21
N PRO A 2 -1.88 -27.50 -28.12
CA PRO A 2 -1.31 -27.32 -26.79
C PRO A 2 0.11 -27.89 -26.75
N SER A 3 1.05 -27.13 -26.17
CA SER A 3 2.44 -27.57 -25.98
C SER A 3 2.47 -28.87 -25.17
N ASP A 4 3.47 -29.72 -25.38
CA ASP A 4 3.57 -31.00 -24.66
C ASP A 4 3.64 -30.82 -23.13
N ALA A 5 4.19 -29.69 -22.67
CA ALA A 5 4.16 -29.26 -21.27
C ALA A 5 2.73 -29.05 -20.73
N LYS A 6 1.83 -28.45 -21.53
CA LYS A 6 0.42 -28.22 -21.13
C LYS A 6 -0.34 -29.53 -20.99
N LYS A 7 -0.11 -30.49 -21.89
CA LYS A 7 -0.71 -31.84 -21.80
C LYS A 7 -0.22 -32.60 -20.56
N ALA A 8 1.07 -32.48 -20.22
CA ALA A 8 1.63 -33.09 -19.02
C ALA A 8 1.03 -32.49 -17.74
N ARG A 9 0.87 -31.16 -17.68
CA ARG A 9 0.20 -30.46 -16.55
C ARG A 9 -1.27 -30.85 -16.42
N ASP A 10 -2.03 -30.89 -17.52
CA ASP A 10 -3.43 -31.33 -17.50
C ASP A 10 -3.59 -32.77 -17.01
N ALA A 11 -2.63 -33.64 -17.30
CA ALA A 11 -2.59 -35.01 -16.79
C ALA A 11 -2.26 -35.05 -15.29
N ALA A 12 -1.27 -34.27 -14.84
CA ALA A 12 -0.91 -34.13 -13.42
C ALA A 12 -2.05 -33.56 -12.58
N LYS A 13 -2.74 -32.52 -13.07
CA LYS A 13 -3.92 -31.90 -12.44
C LYS A 13 -5.06 -32.89 -12.26
N LYS A 14 -5.27 -33.78 -13.25
CA LYS A 14 -6.24 -34.89 -13.16
C LYS A 14 -5.80 -35.99 -12.17
N ALA A 15 -4.51 -36.19 -11.96
CA ALA A 15 -3.97 -37.15 -11.00
C ALA A 15 -4.10 -36.61 -9.55
N ALA A 16 -3.67 -35.37 -9.30
CA ALA A 16 -3.81 -34.69 -8.01
C ALA A 16 -5.29 -34.59 -7.57
N ALA A 17 -6.20 -34.20 -8.48
CA ALA A 17 -7.63 -34.14 -8.20
C ALA A 17 -8.27 -35.53 -7.93
N LYS A 18 -7.65 -36.63 -8.39
CA LYS A 18 -8.06 -38.00 -8.05
C LYS A 18 -7.54 -38.43 -6.68
N GLN A 19 -6.31 -38.06 -6.31
CA GLN A 19 -5.71 -38.34 -5.01
C GLN A 19 -6.42 -37.59 -3.86
N GLN A 20 -6.84 -36.34 -4.09
CA GLN A 20 -7.63 -35.56 -3.12
C GLN A 20 -8.98 -36.22 -2.79
N LYS A 21 -9.55 -37.02 -3.71
CA LYS A 21 -10.76 -37.82 -3.46
C LYS A 21 -10.49 -39.11 -2.68
N SER A 22 -9.27 -39.66 -2.73
CA SER A 22 -8.91 -40.87 -1.99
C SER A 22 -8.41 -40.60 -0.56
N ASN A 23 -7.81 -39.43 -0.28
CA ASN A 23 -7.20 -39.10 1.02
C ASN A 23 -8.16 -38.62 2.12
N ARG A 24 -9.45 -38.42 1.82
CA ARG A 24 -10.50 -38.14 2.82
C ARG A 24 -10.74 -39.27 3.86
N GLY A 25 -9.91 -40.32 3.90
CA GLY A 25 -10.14 -41.55 4.64
C GLY A 25 -9.07 -42.04 5.63
N LYS A 26 -7.88 -41.45 5.76
CA LYS A 26 -6.84 -42.01 6.67
C LYS A 26 -5.93 -40.98 7.35
N LYS A 27 -5.93 -40.97 8.69
CA LYS A 27 -4.93 -40.35 9.59
C LYS A 27 -3.81 -41.36 9.89
N VAL A 28 -2.53 -40.95 9.89
CA VAL A 28 -1.47 -41.40 10.85
C VAL A 28 -0.31 -40.35 10.88
N GLU A 29 0.27 -40.18 12.08
CA GLU A 29 1.38 -39.34 12.57
C GLU A 29 2.83 -39.70 12.10
N PRO A 30 3.85 -38.85 12.40
CA PRO A 30 5.12 -38.75 11.66
C PRO A 30 6.34 -39.42 12.33
N LYS A 31 7.46 -39.55 11.58
CA LYS A 31 8.80 -39.92 12.08
C LYS A 31 9.90 -39.02 11.48
N GLU A 32 10.92 -38.78 12.31
CA GLU A 32 12.07 -37.86 12.19
C GLU A 32 13.26 -38.36 11.32
N ASP A 33 13.90 -37.42 10.61
CA ASP A 33 15.33 -37.08 10.39
C ASP A 33 16.48 -38.14 10.44
N PRO A 34 17.56 -38.01 9.63
CA PRO A 34 18.66 -37.07 9.97
C PRO A 34 19.49 -36.39 8.84
N LEU A 35 20.03 -35.24 9.25
CA LEU A 35 21.18 -34.41 8.82
C LEU A 35 22.42 -35.13 8.23
N VAL A 36 23.09 -34.52 7.22
CA VAL A 36 24.58 -34.46 7.09
C VAL A 36 25.09 -33.21 6.32
N ASN A 37 25.96 -32.45 7.02
CA ASN A 37 27.08 -31.54 6.70
C ASN A 37 27.56 -31.14 5.28
N ASN A 38 27.77 -29.80 5.15
CA ASN A 38 28.96 -29.02 4.76
C ASN A 38 29.95 -29.50 3.66
N ALA A 39 30.17 -28.63 2.66
CA ALA A 39 31.51 -28.28 2.18
C ALA A 39 31.52 -26.88 1.51
N GLN A 40 32.36 -25.99 2.07
CA GLN A 40 32.75 -24.70 1.50
C GLN A 40 33.84 -24.90 0.44
N THR A 41 33.82 -24.10 -0.63
CA THR A 41 35.04 -23.70 -1.36
C THR A 41 34.92 -22.27 -1.86
N ASN A 42 35.75 -21.40 -1.28
CA ASN A 42 36.09 -20.06 -1.76
C ASN A 42 36.98 -20.15 -3.02
N GLY A 43 36.85 -19.16 -3.90
CA GLY A 43 37.75 -18.94 -5.03
C GLY A 43 37.67 -17.49 -5.52
N GLU A 44 38.36 -16.60 -4.80
CA GLU A 44 38.65 -15.24 -5.26
C GLU A 44 39.71 -15.27 -6.37
N THR A 45 39.49 -14.52 -7.46
CA THR A 45 40.59 -14.05 -8.32
C THR A 45 40.35 -12.60 -8.73
N LYS A 46 41.28 -11.75 -8.30
CA LYS A 46 41.45 -10.34 -8.64
C LYS A 46 42.07 -10.19 -10.03
N ALA A 47 41.60 -9.21 -10.80
CA ALA A 47 42.38 -8.56 -11.85
C ALA A 47 41.97 -7.08 -11.96
N SER A 48 42.96 -6.18 -11.93
CA SER A 48 42.83 -4.72 -12.05
C SER A 48 43.36 -4.25 -13.43
N PRO A 49 43.30 -2.96 -13.82
CA PRO A 49 42.57 -2.55 -15.02
C PRO A 49 43.48 -1.96 -16.12
N ALA A 50 42.94 -1.83 -17.33
CA ALA A 50 43.53 -1.00 -18.39
C ALA A 50 42.51 0.03 -18.87
N ASN A 51 42.94 1.29 -18.88
CA ASN A 51 42.21 2.48 -19.30
C ASN A 51 41.98 2.46 -20.82
N ASP A 52 40.77 2.85 -21.26
CA ASP A 52 40.66 3.77 -22.39
C ASP A 52 39.37 4.59 -22.32
N ALA A 53 39.46 5.85 -22.75
CA ALA A 53 38.48 6.90 -22.48
C ALA A 53 37.48 7.08 -23.63
N SER A 54 36.19 6.97 -23.35
CA SER A 54 35.13 7.57 -24.17
C SER A 54 33.94 8.01 -23.32
N LEU A 55 33.85 9.32 -23.07
CA LEU A 55 32.71 9.95 -22.42
C LEU A 55 31.56 10.09 -23.42
N ASN A 56 30.49 9.32 -23.24
CA ASN A 56 29.08 9.71 -23.31
C ASN A 56 28.17 8.47 -23.29
N GLY A 57 27.81 8.03 -22.08
CA GLY A 57 26.98 6.86 -21.76
C GLY A 57 27.18 6.42 -20.31
N ASP A 58 28.44 6.26 -19.92
CA ASP A 58 28.85 5.76 -18.59
C ASP A 58 28.47 6.66 -17.42
N GLN A 59 28.46 7.97 -17.59
CA GLN A 59 28.14 8.88 -16.47
C GLN A 59 26.68 8.77 -16.02
N THR A 60 25.76 8.43 -16.93
CA THR A 60 24.34 8.27 -16.59
C THR A 60 24.07 6.93 -15.93
N GLU A 61 24.70 5.86 -16.41
CA GLU A 61 24.62 4.52 -15.79
C GLU A 61 25.28 4.51 -14.41
N ALA A 62 26.45 5.15 -14.24
CA ALA A 62 27.12 5.28 -12.95
C ALA A 62 26.29 6.06 -11.91
N LEU A 63 25.54 7.08 -12.32
CA LEU A 63 24.63 7.82 -11.44
C LEU A 63 23.39 7.00 -11.05
N ILE A 64 22.85 6.20 -11.96
CA ILE A 64 21.72 5.29 -11.69
C ILE A 64 22.14 4.18 -10.73
N ASP A 65 23.33 3.60 -10.95
CA ASP A 65 23.92 2.60 -10.05
C ASP A 65 24.22 3.19 -8.68
N ALA A 66 24.77 4.40 -8.61
CA ALA A 66 25.00 5.08 -7.34
C ALA A 66 23.70 5.34 -6.55
N ALA A 67 22.62 5.75 -7.23
CA ALA A 67 21.32 5.96 -6.60
C ALA A 67 20.69 4.63 -6.12
N ALA A 68 20.77 3.57 -6.93
CA ALA A 68 20.30 2.24 -6.57
C ALA A 68 21.07 1.66 -5.37
N LEU A 69 22.40 1.80 -5.36
CA LEU A 69 23.26 1.41 -4.25
C LEU A 69 22.96 2.20 -2.97
N THR A 70 22.70 3.50 -3.10
CA THR A 70 22.32 4.35 -1.95
C THR A 70 20.99 3.90 -1.36
N LEU A 71 19.99 3.59 -2.18
CA LEU A 71 18.70 3.07 -1.74
C LEU A 71 18.81 1.67 -1.11
N GLN A 72 19.70 0.82 -1.61
CA GLN A 72 20.00 -0.47 -0.97
C GLN A 72 20.62 -0.29 0.41
N LYS A 73 21.57 0.66 0.56
CA LYS A 73 22.15 0.99 1.87
C LYS A 73 21.09 1.48 2.86
N ILE A 74 20.23 2.41 2.43
CA ILE A 74 19.12 2.92 3.27
C ILE A 74 18.20 1.78 3.71
N GLU A 75 17.87 0.84 2.82
CA GLU A 75 17.03 -0.31 3.18
C GLU A 75 17.71 -1.22 4.19
N LEU A 76 19.02 -1.44 4.03
CA LEU A 76 19.80 -2.27 4.94
C LEU A 76 19.93 -1.60 6.32
N GLU A 77 20.12 -0.29 6.37
CA GLU A 77 20.07 0.51 7.61
C GLU A 77 18.68 0.44 8.25
N ASN A 78 17.60 0.58 7.46
CA ASN A 78 16.23 0.45 7.95
C ASN A 78 15.94 -0.95 8.49
N ALA A 79 16.43 -2.00 7.84
CA ALA A 79 16.29 -3.37 8.30
C ALA A 79 17.05 -3.60 9.61
N GLN A 80 18.27 -3.06 9.75
CA GLN A 80 19.03 -3.11 11.01
C GLN A 80 18.35 -2.33 12.14
N ALA A 81 17.65 -1.24 11.81
CA ALA A 81 16.91 -0.45 12.78
C ALA A 81 15.54 -1.04 13.15
N ARG A 82 15.05 -2.05 12.41
CA ARG A 82 13.84 -2.80 12.73
C ARG A 82 14.17 -3.97 13.66
N SER A 83 13.33 -4.16 14.66
CA SER A 83 13.31 -5.39 15.45
C SER A 83 11.89 -5.94 15.47
N VAL A 84 11.77 -7.21 15.10
CA VAL A 84 10.52 -7.92 14.91
C VAL A 84 10.54 -9.18 15.78
N ALA A 85 9.46 -9.41 16.50
CA ALA A 85 9.22 -10.63 17.26
C ALA A 85 7.78 -11.10 17.00
N GLY A 86 7.58 -12.41 16.86
CA GLY A 86 6.26 -13.01 16.67
C GLY A 86 6.38 -14.51 16.46
N ALA A 87 5.29 -15.23 16.66
CA ALA A 87 5.23 -16.68 16.49
C ALA A 87 4.26 -17.06 15.38
N LEU A 88 4.73 -17.80 14.38
CA LEU A 88 3.87 -18.41 13.37
C LEU A 88 3.02 -19.51 14.04
N THR A 89 1.70 -19.39 13.93
CA THR A 89 0.73 -20.33 14.54
C THR A 89 -0.11 -21.07 13.50
N SER A 90 -0.07 -20.64 12.24
CA SER A 90 -0.69 -21.34 11.10
C SER A 90 0.21 -22.45 10.55
N ASN A 91 -0.37 -23.39 9.80
CA ASN A 91 0.38 -24.42 9.09
C ASN A 91 1.35 -23.76 8.09
N PRO A 92 2.68 -24.02 8.15
CA PRO A 92 3.65 -23.43 7.22
C PRO A 92 3.42 -23.75 5.74
N ARG A 93 2.82 -24.91 5.43
CA ARG A 93 2.49 -25.31 4.05
C ARG A 93 1.15 -24.77 3.58
N GLY A 94 0.29 -24.36 4.51
CA GLY A 94 -1.01 -23.77 4.22
C GLY A 94 -0.91 -22.44 3.49
N LEU A 95 -2.06 -22.00 2.98
CA LEU A 95 -2.20 -20.76 2.20
C LEU A 95 -2.60 -19.55 3.05
N ASP A 96 -3.02 -19.80 4.29
CA ASP A 96 -3.36 -18.80 5.28
C ASP A 96 -2.19 -18.65 6.27
N HIS A 97 -1.84 -17.41 6.59
CA HIS A 97 -0.69 -17.09 7.44
C HIS A 97 -1.12 -16.30 8.66
N LYS A 98 -0.81 -16.86 9.83
CA LYS A 98 -1.16 -16.27 11.12
C LYS A 98 0.05 -16.17 12.03
N VAL A 99 0.41 -14.94 12.37
CA VAL A 99 1.47 -14.61 13.33
C VAL A 99 0.83 -14.02 14.58
N GLU A 100 1.05 -14.66 15.72
CA GLU A 100 0.59 -14.19 17.04
C GLU A 100 1.74 -13.55 17.82
N SER A 101 1.37 -12.74 18.83
CA SER A 101 2.29 -11.95 19.66
C SER A 101 3.30 -11.13 18.86
N LEU A 102 2.85 -10.60 17.72
CA LEU A 102 3.64 -9.75 16.84
C LEU A 102 3.95 -8.43 17.54
N THR A 103 5.24 -8.13 17.65
CA THR A 103 5.79 -6.85 18.11
C THR A 103 6.80 -6.36 17.09
N ILE A 104 6.64 -5.12 16.64
CA ILE A 104 7.56 -4.48 15.69
C ILE A 104 8.00 -3.15 16.30
N THR A 105 9.30 -2.97 16.37
CA THR A 105 9.93 -1.71 16.76
C THR A 105 10.81 -1.21 15.62
N PHE A 106 10.87 0.11 15.46
CA PHE A 106 11.67 0.76 14.42
C PHE A 106 12.32 2.01 14.98
N HIS A 107 13.66 2.08 14.90
CA HIS A 107 14.46 3.13 15.55
C HIS A 107 14.08 3.36 17.02
N GLY A 108 13.89 2.27 17.78
CA GLY A 108 13.50 2.32 19.20
C GLY A 108 12.05 2.74 19.47
N ARG A 109 11.25 3.00 18.43
CA ARG A 109 9.82 3.31 18.57
C ARG A 109 8.97 2.07 18.32
N GLU A 110 8.06 1.77 19.23
CA GLU A 110 7.09 0.69 19.07
C GLU A 110 6.03 1.05 18.02
N ILE A 111 5.98 0.27 16.95
CA ILE A 111 5.01 0.37 15.86
C ILE A 111 3.77 -0.46 16.19
N VAL A 112 3.97 -1.74 16.48
CA VAL A 112 2.93 -2.63 17.02
C VAL A 112 3.48 -3.42 18.21
N VAL A 113 2.62 -3.73 19.17
CA VAL A 113 2.96 -4.45 20.40
C VAL A 113 1.93 -5.53 20.68
N ASP A 114 2.41 -6.77 20.85
CA ASP A 114 1.61 -7.96 21.18
C ASP A 114 0.28 -8.02 20.41
N THR A 115 0.38 -8.04 19.08
CA THR A 115 -0.77 -8.06 18.17
C THR A 115 -0.77 -9.30 17.31
N LYS A 116 -1.86 -9.52 16.55
CA LYS A 116 -1.97 -10.63 15.61
C LYS A 116 -1.96 -10.12 14.17
N LEU A 117 -1.19 -10.77 13.33
CA LEU A 117 -1.24 -10.60 11.87
C LEU A 117 -1.88 -11.85 11.26
N GLU A 118 -2.99 -11.68 10.55
CA GLU A 118 -3.72 -12.76 9.91
C GLU A 118 -3.99 -12.40 8.45
N LEU A 119 -3.39 -13.17 7.54
CA LEU A 119 -3.44 -12.99 6.10
C LEU A 119 -3.98 -14.26 5.46
N ASN A 120 -5.27 -14.23 5.09
CA ASN A 120 -5.96 -15.38 4.53
C ASN A 120 -6.07 -15.27 3.01
N ARG A 121 -5.99 -16.40 2.31
CA ARG A 121 -6.07 -16.47 0.85
C ARG A 121 -7.38 -15.88 0.33
N GLY A 122 -7.25 -15.08 -0.72
CA GLY A 122 -8.39 -14.45 -1.41
C GLY A 122 -9.05 -13.30 -0.64
N ARG A 123 -8.50 -12.92 0.52
CA ARG A 123 -8.88 -11.70 1.21
C ARG A 123 -8.06 -10.52 0.69
N ARG A 124 -8.73 -9.37 0.63
CA ARG A 124 -8.13 -8.11 0.20
C ARG A 124 -8.18 -7.15 1.38
N TYR A 125 -7.03 -7.03 2.04
CA TYR A 125 -6.89 -6.26 3.26
C TYR A 125 -6.46 -4.83 2.94
N GLY A 126 -7.24 -3.87 3.43
CA GLY A 126 -6.87 -2.47 3.46
C GLY A 126 -6.21 -2.10 4.78
N LEU A 127 -4.92 -1.78 4.79
CA LEU A 127 -4.18 -1.33 5.97
C LEU A 127 -4.29 0.18 6.13
N ILE A 128 -5.01 0.62 7.16
CA ILE A 128 -5.26 2.03 7.46
C ILE A 128 -4.66 2.42 8.81
N GLY A 129 -4.36 3.71 8.94
CA GLY A 129 -3.83 4.31 10.17
C GLY A 129 -3.21 5.67 9.85
N LEU A 130 -2.92 6.45 10.89
CA LEU A 130 -2.33 7.79 10.75
C LEU A 130 -1.00 7.78 9.98
N ASN A 131 -0.63 8.92 9.41
CA ASN A 131 0.68 9.08 8.77
C ASN A 131 1.79 8.99 9.82
N GLY A 132 2.85 8.24 9.51
CA GLY A 132 3.93 7.94 10.46
C GLY A 132 3.57 6.93 11.55
N SER A 133 2.44 6.21 11.44
CA SER A 133 2.09 5.11 12.35
C SER A 133 2.91 3.84 12.12
N GLY A 134 3.59 3.71 10.97
CA GLY A 134 4.44 2.56 10.62
C GLY A 134 3.83 1.57 9.62
N LYS A 135 2.80 1.96 8.85
CA LYS A 135 2.18 1.12 7.81
C LYS A 135 3.21 0.53 6.83
N SER A 136 4.01 1.38 6.20
CA SER A 136 5.10 0.94 5.29
C SER A 136 6.13 0.09 6.03
N THR A 137 6.47 0.43 7.27
CA THR A 137 7.40 -0.37 8.10
C THR A 137 6.91 -1.81 8.27
N ILE A 138 5.61 -2.02 8.50
CA ILE A 138 5.00 -3.35 8.59
C ILE A 138 5.10 -4.09 7.25
N MET A 139 4.81 -3.42 6.14
CA MET A 139 4.88 -4.03 4.80
C MET A 139 6.30 -4.49 4.45
N HIS A 140 7.30 -3.66 4.76
CA HIS A 140 8.70 -4.01 4.55
C HIS A 140 9.14 -5.18 5.46
N ALA A 141 8.70 -5.19 6.72
CA ALA A 141 8.99 -6.31 7.63
C ALA A 141 8.42 -7.65 7.10
N ILE A 142 7.23 -7.61 6.48
CA ILE A 142 6.60 -8.78 5.84
C ILE A 142 7.45 -9.26 4.65
N VAL A 143 7.78 -8.38 3.72
CA VAL A 143 8.45 -8.76 2.46
C VAL A 143 9.90 -9.18 2.68
N ASN A 144 10.60 -8.54 3.62
CA ASN A 144 11.96 -8.90 3.99
C ASN A 144 12.03 -10.17 4.85
N ARG A 145 10.90 -10.85 5.09
CA ARG A 145 10.79 -12.07 5.91
C ARG A 145 11.35 -11.89 7.33
N GLU A 146 11.24 -10.69 7.88
CA GLU A 146 11.58 -10.41 9.29
C GLU A 146 10.51 -11.00 10.22
N LEU A 147 9.29 -11.18 9.72
CA LEU A 147 8.24 -11.99 10.34
C LEU A 147 8.40 -13.45 9.94
N PRO A 148 8.00 -14.41 10.80
CA PRO A 148 8.07 -15.84 10.49
C PRO A 148 7.00 -16.22 9.45
N ILE A 149 7.26 -15.90 8.18
CA ILE A 149 6.40 -16.24 7.03
C ILE A 149 7.08 -17.39 6.27
N PRO A 150 6.34 -18.46 5.92
CA PRO A 150 6.92 -19.64 5.26
C PRO A 150 7.66 -19.31 3.96
N GLU A 151 8.79 -19.98 3.70
CA GLU A 151 9.66 -19.71 2.55
C GLU A 151 8.97 -19.86 1.19
N GLY A 152 8.08 -20.84 1.05
CA GLY A 152 7.37 -21.06 -0.22
C GLY A 152 6.37 -19.96 -0.60
N VAL A 153 6.10 -18.98 0.28
CA VAL A 153 5.14 -17.89 0.01
C VAL A 153 5.83 -16.83 -0.83
N ASP A 154 5.44 -16.73 -2.09
CA ASP A 154 5.87 -15.68 -3.00
C ASP A 154 5.17 -14.36 -2.63
N MET A 155 5.98 -13.34 -2.35
CA MET A 155 5.55 -12.02 -1.92
C MET A 155 6.14 -10.97 -2.85
N TYR A 156 5.35 -9.96 -3.20
CA TYR A 156 5.84 -8.82 -3.98
C TYR A 156 5.36 -7.51 -3.37
N LEU A 157 6.28 -6.58 -3.16
CA LEU A 157 5.99 -5.23 -2.70
C LEU A 157 6.20 -4.22 -3.82
N VAL A 158 5.15 -3.47 -4.13
CA VAL A 158 5.25 -2.30 -4.99
C VAL A 158 5.45 -1.07 -4.10
N SER A 159 6.70 -0.76 -3.81
CA SER A 159 7.09 0.47 -3.07
C SER A 159 8.12 1.31 -3.81
N ARG A 160 8.68 0.81 -4.92
CA ARG A 160 9.76 1.47 -5.66
C ARG A 160 9.47 1.52 -7.14
N GLU A 161 10.02 2.56 -7.77
CA GLU A 161 10.00 2.71 -9.21
C GLU A 161 10.86 1.62 -9.88
N MET A 162 10.47 1.19 -11.08
CA MET A 162 11.33 0.36 -11.92
C MET A 162 12.67 1.08 -12.17
N PRO A 163 13.83 0.41 -12.04
CA PRO A 163 15.11 1.01 -12.39
C PRO A 163 15.13 1.52 -13.83
N ALA A 164 15.92 2.57 -14.08
CA ALA A 164 16.14 3.07 -15.42
C ALA A 164 17.03 2.06 -16.15
N SER A 165 16.46 1.33 -17.10
CA SER A 165 17.17 0.33 -17.90
C SER A 165 16.91 0.54 -19.39
N ASN A 166 17.74 -0.11 -20.21
CA ASN A 166 17.59 -0.14 -21.66
C ASN A 166 16.44 -1.06 -22.13
N MET A 167 15.84 -1.83 -21.22
CA MET A 167 14.69 -2.69 -21.53
C MET A 167 13.47 -1.84 -21.85
N THR A 168 12.65 -2.33 -22.78
CA THR A 168 11.35 -1.71 -23.05
C THR A 168 10.38 -1.91 -21.88
N ALA A 169 9.37 -1.06 -21.75
CA ALA A 169 8.35 -1.22 -20.71
C ALA A 169 7.65 -2.59 -20.80
N LEU A 170 7.41 -3.11 -22.00
CA LEU A 170 6.84 -4.44 -22.20
C LEU A 170 7.80 -5.54 -21.72
N GLN A 171 9.07 -5.48 -22.13
CA GLN A 171 10.08 -6.44 -21.68
C GLN A 171 10.26 -6.41 -20.17
N ALA A 172 10.27 -5.24 -19.53
CA ALA A 172 10.42 -5.13 -18.09
C ALA A 172 9.28 -5.80 -17.29
N VAL A 173 8.10 -5.95 -17.90
CA VAL A 173 6.97 -6.67 -17.30
C VAL A 173 7.05 -8.18 -17.59
N VAL A 174 7.42 -8.56 -18.81
CA VAL A 174 7.48 -9.96 -19.26
C VAL A 174 8.71 -10.70 -18.72
N ASP A 175 9.84 -10.01 -18.55
CA ASP A 175 11.13 -10.56 -18.12
C ASP A 175 11.08 -11.01 -16.66
N VAL A 176 10.45 -12.17 -16.49
CA VAL A 176 10.30 -12.89 -15.22
C VAL A 176 10.49 -14.39 -15.42
N ASP A 177 11.31 -14.78 -16.37
CA ASP A 177 11.60 -16.19 -16.64
C ASP A 177 12.20 -16.91 -15.41
N SER A 178 12.82 -16.18 -14.47
CA SER A 178 13.30 -16.72 -13.20
C SER A 178 12.17 -17.24 -12.31
N GLU A 179 11.11 -16.46 -12.11
CA GLU A 179 9.98 -16.81 -11.25
C GLU A 179 9.23 -18.03 -11.78
N ARG A 180 9.07 -18.12 -13.11
CA ARG A 180 8.42 -19.28 -13.73
C ARG A 180 9.19 -20.57 -13.44
N LYS A 181 10.53 -20.53 -13.53
CA LYS A 181 11.38 -21.69 -13.22
C LYS A 181 11.29 -22.08 -11.74
N GLU A 182 11.24 -21.10 -10.85
CA GLU A 182 11.06 -21.35 -9.41
C GLU A 182 9.71 -22.02 -9.12
N LEU A 183 8.63 -21.58 -9.77
CA LEU A 183 7.32 -22.22 -9.66
C LEU A 183 7.30 -23.65 -10.21
N GLU A 184 8.00 -23.89 -11.33
CA GLU A 184 8.13 -25.23 -11.91
C GLU A 184 8.89 -26.16 -10.94
N HIS A 185 9.98 -25.70 -10.31
CA HIS A 185 10.71 -26.45 -9.30
C HIS A 185 9.86 -26.73 -8.05
N LEU A 186 9.16 -25.72 -7.52
CA LEU A 186 8.29 -25.88 -6.36
C LEU A 186 7.13 -26.86 -6.63
N ALA A 187 6.60 -26.87 -7.86
CA ALA A 187 5.58 -27.84 -8.26
C ALA A 187 6.13 -29.28 -8.28
N GLU A 188 7.38 -29.48 -8.70
CA GLU A 188 8.03 -30.80 -8.67
C GLU A 188 8.24 -31.29 -7.24
N GLU A 189 8.70 -30.43 -6.33
CA GLU A 189 8.85 -30.77 -4.91
C GLU A 189 7.52 -31.14 -4.26
N LEU A 190 6.46 -30.36 -4.50
CA LEU A 190 5.14 -30.61 -3.92
C LEU A 190 4.44 -31.82 -4.52
N ALA A 191 4.73 -32.17 -5.78
CA ALA A 191 4.18 -33.38 -6.41
C ALA A 191 4.67 -34.67 -5.72
N GLY A 192 5.78 -34.63 -4.98
CA GLY A 192 6.28 -35.74 -4.18
C GLY A 192 5.60 -35.91 -2.81
N ASN A 193 4.75 -34.96 -2.40
CA ASN A 193 4.10 -34.95 -1.08
C ASN A 193 2.61 -35.30 -1.17
N ASP A 194 2.14 -36.20 -0.32
CA ASP A 194 0.75 -36.69 -0.32
C ASP A 194 -0.19 -35.95 0.66
N ASP A 195 0.29 -34.95 1.40
CA ASP A 195 -0.56 -34.19 2.35
C ASP A 195 -1.53 -33.23 1.64
N ASP A 196 -2.73 -33.06 2.23
CA ASP A 196 -3.82 -32.27 1.64
C ASP A 196 -3.40 -30.81 1.38
N GLU A 197 -2.60 -30.21 2.28
CA GLU A 197 -2.08 -28.85 2.12
C GLU A 197 -1.10 -28.71 0.95
N SER A 198 -0.17 -29.65 0.78
CA SER A 198 0.73 -29.68 -0.37
C SER A 198 -0.03 -29.82 -1.69
N GLN A 199 -1.08 -30.64 -1.71
CA GLN A 199 -1.93 -30.81 -2.90
C GLN A 199 -2.73 -29.54 -3.24
N GLU A 200 -3.26 -28.83 -2.24
CA GLU A 200 -3.95 -27.56 -2.47
C GLU A 200 -2.99 -26.49 -3.03
N ARG A 201 -1.76 -26.43 -2.48
CA ARG A 201 -0.72 -25.52 -2.95
C ARG A 201 -0.24 -25.86 -4.36
N LEU A 202 -0.07 -27.15 -4.67
CA LEU A 202 0.32 -27.63 -5.99
C LEU A 202 -0.72 -27.22 -7.06
N MET A 203 -2.01 -27.35 -6.74
CA MET A 203 -3.09 -26.91 -7.63
C MET A 203 -3.05 -25.40 -7.89
N ASP A 204 -2.76 -24.58 -6.87
CA ASP A 204 -2.59 -23.13 -7.04
C ASP A 204 -1.38 -22.78 -7.93
N ILE A 205 -0.27 -23.51 -7.79
CA ILE A 205 0.91 -23.30 -8.64
C ILE A 205 0.62 -23.68 -10.08
N TYR A 206 -0.07 -24.80 -10.33
CA TYR A 206 -0.48 -25.17 -11.69
C TYR A 206 -1.42 -24.13 -12.31
N ASP A 207 -2.37 -23.58 -11.55
CA ASP A 207 -3.22 -22.49 -12.02
C ASP A 207 -2.38 -21.25 -12.40
N ARG A 208 -1.35 -20.90 -11.60
CA ARG A 208 -0.43 -19.79 -11.90
C ARG A 208 0.40 -20.05 -13.16
N LEU A 209 0.95 -21.25 -13.29
CA LEU A 209 1.75 -21.66 -14.44
C LEU A 209 0.94 -21.73 -15.74
N ASP A 210 -0.34 -22.11 -15.66
CA ASP A 210 -1.28 -22.07 -16.80
C ASP A 210 -1.61 -20.63 -17.21
N GLU A 211 -1.74 -19.74 -16.22
CA GLU A 211 -1.94 -18.30 -16.44
C GLU A 211 -0.72 -17.60 -17.06
N MET A 212 0.49 -18.12 -16.82
CA MET A 212 1.78 -17.61 -17.31
C MET A 212 2.22 -18.27 -18.64
N ASP A 213 1.29 -18.85 -19.41
CA ASP A 213 1.58 -19.49 -20.70
C ASP A 213 2.34 -18.54 -21.64
N ALA A 214 3.54 -18.96 -22.07
CA ALA A 214 4.47 -18.14 -22.85
C ALA A 214 3.86 -17.62 -24.15
N ALA A 215 2.93 -18.35 -24.76
CA ALA A 215 2.30 -17.93 -26.02
C ALA A 215 1.40 -16.69 -25.88
N LEU A 216 0.91 -16.40 -24.66
CA LEU A 216 0.02 -15.26 -24.37
C LEU A 216 0.64 -14.23 -23.43
N ALA A 217 1.87 -14.47 -22.95
CA ALA A 217 2.60 -13.64 -22.00
C ALA A 217 2.69 -12.17 -22.45
N GLU A 218 3.20 -11.92 -23.66
CA GLU A 218 3.35 -10.56 -24.18
C GLU A 218 1.99 -9.84 -24.34
N LYS A 219 0.98 -10.55 -24.84
CA LYS A 219 -0.36 -9.98 -25.03
C LYS A 219 -0.96 -9.52 -23.70
N ARG A 220 -0.85 -10.35 -22.66
CA ARG A 220 -1.35 -10.03 -21.32
C ARG A 220 -0.58 -8.88 -20.69
N ALA A 221 0.75 -8.87 -20.80
CA ALA A 221 1.57 -7.75 -20.33
C ALA A 221 1.21 -6.44 -21.03
N ALA A 222 0.97 -6.49 -22.35
CA ALA A 222 0.52 -5.34 -23.13
C ALA A 222 -0.87 -4.84 -22.72
N GLU A 223 -1.80 -5.75 -22.39
CA GLU A 223 -3.15 -5.39 -21.88
C GLU A 223 -3.08 -4.71 -20.51
N ILE A 224 -2.26 -5.23 -19.58
CA ILE A 224 -2.05 -4.62 -18.26
C ILE A 224 -1.42 -3.23 -18.39
N LEU A 225 -0.36 -3.10 -19.19
CA LEU A 225 0.26 -1.81 -19.48
C LEU A 225 -0.73 -0.84 -20.12
N HIS A 226 -1.56 -1.31 -21.05
CA HIS A 226 -2.59 -0.48 -21.67
C HIS A 226 -3.59 0.06 -20.64
N GLY A 227 -4.07 -0.80 -19.74
CA GLY A 227 -4.98 -0.42 -18.65
C GLY A 227 -4.38 0.61 -17.69
N LEU A 228 -3.06 0.60 -17.51
CA LEU A 228 -2.32 1.61 -16.73
C LEU A 228 -1.96 2.87 -17.54
N GLY A 229 -2.49 3.01 -18.75
CA GLY A 229 -2.35 4.21 -19.60
C GLY A 229 -1.17 4.20 -20.56
N PHE A 230 -0.50 3.06 -20.77
CA PHE A 230 0.58 2.98 -21.77
C PHE A 230 0.01 2.74 -23.18
N THR A 231 0.36 3.62 -24.10
CA THR A 231 0.09 3.41 -25.53
C THR A 231 1.04 2.35 -26.11
N LYS A 232 0.70 1.80 -27.29
CA LYS A 232 1.58 0.83 -27.98
C LYS A 232 3.00 1.36 -28.22
N THR A 233 3.14 2.65 -28.51
CA THR A 233 4.46 3.28 -28.70
C THR A 233 5.22 3.39 -27.38
N MET A 234 4.53 3.68 -26.27
CA MET A 234 5.13 3.72 -24.94
C MET A 234 5.56 2.32 -24.48
N GLN A 235 4.79 1.28 -24.77
CA GLN A 235 5.15 -0.10 -24.41
C GLN A 235 6.50 -0.53 -25.00
N MET A 236 6.85 -0.02 -26.18
CA MET A 236 8.13 -0.27 -26.86
C MET A 236 9.25 0.70 -26.47
N LYS A 237 8.97 1.69 -25.62
CA LYS A 237 9.95 2.69 -25.16
C LYS A 237 10.79 2.13 -24.01
N ALA A 238 12.06 2.50 -23.94
CA ALA A 238 12.96 2.07 -22.87
C ALA A 238 12.57 2.66 -21.50
N CYS A 239 12.75 1.88 -20.43
CA CYS A 239 12.44 2.25 -19.05
C CYS A 239 13.16 3.54 -18.60
N LYS A 240 14.41 3.76 -19.07
CA LYS A 240 15.18 4.98 -18.77
C LYS A 240 14.58 6.27 -19.31
N ASP A 241 13.74 6.19 -20.34
CA ASP A 241 13.14 7.37 -20.97
C ASP A 241 11.79 7.76 -20.34
N PHE A 242 11.36 7.05 -19.29
CA PHE A 242 10.16 7.34 -18.53
C PHE A 242 10.48 8.17 -17.30
N SER A 243 9.54 9.04 -16.91
CA SER A 243 9.61 9.71 -15.60
C SER A 243 9.39 8.70 -14.47
N GLY A 244 9.78 9.06 -13.26
CA GLY A 244 9.65 8.18 -12.09
C GLY A 244 8.23 7.65 -11.87
N GLY A 245 7.21 8.51 -12.00
CA GLY A 245 5.81 8.10 -11.92
C GLY A 245 5.40 7.07 -12.97
N TRP A 246 5.90 7.18 -14.21
CA TRP A 246 5.66 6.16 -15.24
C TRP A 246 6.41 4.86 -14.92
N ARG A 247 7.65 4.93 -14.42
CA ARG A 247 8.40 3.74 -13.96
C ARG A 247 7.73 3.05 -12.77
N MET A 248 7.06 3.79 -11.90
CA MET A 248 6.19 3.22 -10.85
C MET A 248 5.02 2.46 -11.46
N ARG A 249 4.38 2.98 -12.51
CA ARG A 249 3.32 2.24 -13.22
C ARG A 249 3.85 0.96 -13.88
N ILE A 250 5.09 0.94 -14.40
CA ILE A 250 5.73 -0.29 -14.90
C ILE A 250 5.94 -1.30 -13.77
N ALA A 251 6.42 -0.85 -12.60
CA ALA A 251 6.57 -1.72 -11.42
C ALA A 251 5.23 -2.32 -10.97
N LEU A 252 4.16 -1.53 -10.96
CA LEU A 252 2.80 -2.00 -10.70
C LEU A 252 2.33 -3.00 -11.77
N ALA A 253 2.58 -2.73 -13.06
CA ALA A 253 2.25 -3.63 -14.16
C ALA A 253 2.94 -4.99 -13.99
N ARG A 254 4.22 -4.99 -13.62
CA ARG A 254 5.00 -6.20 -13.33
C ARG A 254 4.37 -6.98 -12.17
N ALA A 255 4.02 -6.31 -11.08
CA ALA A 255 3.38 -6.97 -9.94
C ALA A 255 2.04 -7.63 -10.30
N LEU A 256 1.20 -6.94 -11.08
CA LEU A 256 -0.08 -7.47 -11.58
C LEU A 256 0.11 -8.62 -12.56
N TYR A 257 1.19 -8.60 -13.34
CA TYR A 257 1.54 -9.69 -14.25
C TYR A 257 1.99 -10.94 -13.48
N LEU A 258 2.88 -10.77 -12.48
CA LEU A 258 3.40 -11.83 -11.62
C LEU A 258 2.32 -12.57 -10.83
N LYS A 259 1.32 -11.82 -10.37
CA LYS A 259 0.26 -12.31 -9.46
C LYS A 259 0.81 -13.14 -8.29
N PRO A 260 1.65 -12.57 -7.41
CA PRO A 260 2.18 -13.29 -6.27
C PRO A 260 1.06 -13.76 -5.31
N SER A 261 1.34 -14.77 -4.47
CA SER A 261 0.40 -15.24 -3.44
C SER A 261 0.02 -14.14 -2.45
N LEU A 262 0.98 -13.29 -2.08
CA LEU A 262 0.74 -12.07 -1.31
C LEU A 262 1.29 -10.86 -2.06
N LEU A 263 0.38 -10.00 -2.54
CA LEU A 263 0.74 -8.74 -3.18
C LEU A 263 0.54 -7.59 -2.19
N LEU A 264 1.61 -6.83 -1.98
CA LEU A 264 1.64 -5.65 -1.13
C LEU A 264 1.73 -4.38 -1.98
N LEU A 265 0.79 -3.46 -1.80
CA LEU A 265 0.72 -2.20 -2.56
C LEU A 265 0.74 -1.01 -1.60
N ASP A 266 1.80 -0.19 -1.64
CA ASP A 266 1.91 1.01 -0.80
C ASP A 266 1.54 2.26 -1.62
N GLU A 267 0.35 2.81 -1.36
CA GLU A 267 -0.24 3.97 -2.05
C GLU A 267 -0.22 3.87 -3.60
N PRO A 268 -0.80 2.81 -4.19
CA PRO A 268 -0.70 2.54 -5.63
C PRO A 268 -1.37 3.62 -6.51
N THR A 269 -2.27 4.43 -5.95
CA THR A 269 -3.03 5.45 -6.68
C THR A 269 -2.29 6.77 -6.86
N ASN A 270 -1.18 7.02 -6.15
CA ASN A 270 -0.53 8.34 -6.09
C ASN A 270 0.01 8.84 -7.44
N HIS A 271 0.36 7.93 -8.35
CA HIS A 271 0.92 8.25 -9.67
C HIS A 271 -0.03 7.88 -10.82
N LEU A 272 -1.28 7.56 -10.50
CA LEU A 272 -2.31 7.17 -11.45
C LEU A 272 -3.25 8.34 -11.73
N ASP A 273 -3.72 8.42 -12.97
CA ASP A 273 -4.85 9.28 -13.32
C ASP A 273 -6.16 8.53 -13.00
N LEU A 274 -7.29 9.24 -13.05
CA LEU A 274 -8.58 8.67 -12.66
C LEU A 274 -8.94 7.42 -13.48
N GLU A 275 -8.68 7.43 -14.78
CA GLU A 275 -8.97 6.29 -15.67
C GLU A 275 -8.13 5.05 -15.28
N ALA A 276 -6.82 5.21 -15.06
CA ALA A 276 -5.97 4.11 -14.63
C ALA A 276 -6.31 3.64 -13.20
N CYS A 277 -6.73 4.54 -12.30
CA CYS A 277 -7.21 4.18 -10.97
C CYS A 277 -8.44 3.27 -11.03
N VAL A 278 -9.45 3.64 -11.83
CA VAL A 278 -10.69 2.87 -12.00
C VAL A 278 -10.39 1.51 -12.65
N TRP A 279 -9.50 1.48 -13.64
CA TRP A 279 -9.06 0.22 -14.23
C TRP A 279 -8.36 -0.68 -13.21
N LEU A 280 -7.44 -0.13 -12.41
CA LEU A 280 -6.72 -0.85 -11.37
C LEU A 280 -7.68 -1.41 -10.31
N GLU A 281 -8.66 -0.63 -9.87
CA GLU A 281 -9.71 -1.08 -8.96
C GLU A 281 -10.48 -2.28 -9.53
N GLY A 282 -10.85 -2.21 -10.82
CA GLY A 282 -11.51 -3.28 -11.54
C GLY A 282 -10.68 -4.57 -11.68
N GLU A 283 -9.35 -4.45 -11.74
CA GLU A 283 -8.44 -5.59 -11.81
C GLU A 283 -8.19 -6.20 -10.42
N LEU A 284 -7.93 -5.35 -9.41
CA LEU A 284 -7.65 -5.81 -8.03
C LEU A 284 -8.88 -6.37 -7.32
N SER A 285 -10.09 -5.89 -7.63
CA SER A 285 -11.34 -6.45 -7.09
C SER A 285 -11.56 -7.91 -7.51
N LYS A 286 -11.00 -8.33 -8.65
CA LYS A 286 -11.05 -9.71 -9.17
C LYS A 286 -9.85 -10.55 -8.75
N TYR A 287 -8.90 -9.96 -8.01
CA TYR A 287 -7.71 -10.64 -7.56
C TYR A 287 -8.10 -11.74 -6.56
N LYS A 288 -7.76 -12.99 -6.90
CA LYS A 288 -8.16 -14.20 -6.17
C LYS A 288 -7.21 -14.58 -5.03
N ARG A 289 -6.03 -13.96 -5.00
CA ARG A 289 -4.98 -14.21 -4.01
C ARG A 289 -5.02 -13.12 -2.93
N THR A 290 -4.07 -13.12 -2.01
CA THR A 290 -4.08 -12.18 -0.89
C THR A 290 -3.55 -10.81 -1.32
N LEU A 291 -4.30 -9.75 -1.01
CA LEU A 291 -3.85 -8.37 -1.18
C LEU A 291 -3.68 -7.70 0.19
N LEU A 292 -2.60 -6.96 0.37
CA LEU A 292 -2.42 -6.00 1.46
C LEU A 292 -2.14 -4.62 0.86
N ILE A 293 -3.09 -3.71 0.99
CA ILE A 293 -3.07 -2.41 0.34
C ILE A 293 -3.04 -1.32 1.41
N VAL A 294 -2.08 -0.41 1.31
CA VAL A 294 -2.13 0.88 2.01
C VAL A 294 -2.65 1.91 1.01
N SER A 295 -3.75 2.57 1.35
CA SER A 295 -4.28 3.66 0.54
C SER A 295 -5.01 4.68 1.41
N HIS A 296 -4.86 5.95 1.06
CA HIS A 296 -5.67 7.05 1.59
C HIS A 296 -6.96 7.30 0.81
N SER A 297 -7.18 6.62 -0.31
CA SER A 297 -8.39 6.79 -1.14
C SER A 297 -9.55 5.94 -0.63
N GLN A 298 -10.63 6.59 -0.18
CA GLN A 298 -11.81 5.90 0.34
C GLN A 298 -12.51 5.09 -0.74
N ASP A 299 -12.70 5.68 -1.93
CA ASP A 299 -13.38 5.03 -3.06
C ASP A 299 -12.62 3.76 -3.51
N PHE A 300 -11.30 3.86 -3.64
CA PHE A 300 -10.45 2.73 -4.02
C PHE A 300 -10.52 1.60 -2.98
N MET A 301 -10.45 1.95 -1.69
CA MET A 301 -10.57 0.99 -0.61
C MET A 301 -11.96 0.33 -0.58
N ASN A 302 -13.01 1.09 -0.90
CA ASN A 302 -14.37 0.58 -1.00
C ASN A 302 -14.58 -0.39 -2.17
N GLY A 303 -13.94 -0.14 -3.31
CA GLY A 303 -14.05 -0.99 -4.49
C GLY A 303 -13.23 -2.28 -4.41
N VAL A 304 -12.08 -2.25 -3.74
CA VAL A 304 -11.14 -3.40 -3.70
C VAL A 304 -11.25 -4.22 -2.42
N CYS A 305 -11.28 -3.58 -1.24
CA CYS A 305 -11.03 -4.28 0.02
C CYS A 305 -12.23 -5.09 0.52
N THR A 306 -11.97 -6.29 1.02
CA THR A 306 -12.96 -7.13 1.73
C THR A 306 -12.87 -7.00 3.24
N ASN A 307 -11.72 -6.56 3.72
CA ASN A 307 -11.38 -6.43 5.13
C ASN A 307 -10.52 -5.20 5.33
N ILE A 308 -10.67 -4.54 6.47
CA ILE A 308 -9.85 -3.40 6.87
C ILE A 308 -9.04 -3.79 8.10
N ILE A 309 -7.73 -3.60 8.02
CA ILE A 309 -6.79 -3.70 9.14
C ILE A 309 -6.51 -2.27 9.60
N HIS A 310 -6.97 -1.93 10.80
CA HIS A 310 -6.75 -0.63 11.40
C HIS A 310 -5.58 -0.69 12.37
N LEU A 311 -4.49 0.00 12.04
CA LEU A 311 -3.35 0.22 12.92
C LEU A 311 -3.70 1.35 13.90
N PHE A 312 -4.15 0.96 15.08
CA PHE A 312 -4.61 1.90 16.11
C PHE A 312 -4.04 1.51 17.47
N GLN A 313 -3.50 2.50 18.21
CA GLN A 313 -2.88 2.29 19.53
C GLN A 313 -1.87 1.13 19.55
N LYS A 314 -0.98 1.08 18.55
CA LYS A 314 0.05 0.03 18.40
C LYS A 314 -0.52 -1.38 18.26
N LYS A 315 -1.76 -1.53 17.81
CA LYS A 315 -2.40 -2.83 17.57
C LYS A 315 -3.03 -2.86 16.18
N LEU A 316 -3.10 -4.07 15.62
CA LEU A 316 -3.82 -4.35 14.37
C LEU A 316 -5.23 -4.84 14.73
N VAL A 317 -6.22 -4.02 14.40
CA VAL A 317 -7.64 -4.32 14.65
C VAL A 317 -8.33 -4.63 13.32
N TYR A 318 -9.01 -5.77 13.26
CA TYR A 318 -9.61 -6.27 12.02
C TYR A 318 -11.10 -5.93 11.96
N TYR A 319 -11.51 -5.42 10.82
CA TYR A 319 -12.91 -5.16 10.47
C TYR A 319 -13.26 -5.94 9.22
N THR A 320 -14.41 -6.60 9.23
CA THR A 320 -14.95 -7.27 8.04
C THR A 320 -15.78 -6.26 7.27
N GLY A 321 -15.56 -6.19 5.97
CA GLY A 321 -16.21 -5.20 5.11
C GLY A 321 -15.27 -4.25 4.41
N ASN A 322 -15.88 -3.33 3.68
CA ASN A 322 -15.21 -2.25 2.99
C ASN A 322 -14.94 -1.05 3.93
N TYR A 323 -14.41 0.05 3.39
CA TYR A 323 -14.04 1.22 4.20
C TYR A 323 -15.26 1.88 4.87
N ASP A 324 -16.39 2.01 4.17
CA ASP A 324 -17.61 2.61 4.74
C ASP A 324 -18.15 1.81 5.93
N GLN A 325 -18.15 0.48 5.79
CA GLN A 325 -18.53 -0.43 6.87
C GLN A 325 -17.58 -0.29 8.06
N PHE A 326 -16.28 -0.20 7.82
CA PHE A 326 -15.30 0.09 8.87
C PHE A 326 -15.62 1.40 9.60
N VAL A 327 -15.84 2.51 8.88
CA VAL A 327 -16.12 3.83 9.49
C VAL A 327 -17.37 3.75 10.35
N LYS A 328 -18.45 3.17 9.82
CA LYS A 328 -19.71 3.01 10.56
C LYS A 328 -19.52 2.17 11.83
N THR A 329 -18.94 0.98 11.70
CA THR A 329 -18.68 0.10 12.85
C THR A 329 -17.76 0.76 13.87
N ARG A 330 -16.76 1.53 13.42
CA ARG A 330 -15.83 2.24 14.31
C ARG A 330 -16.55 3.33 15.12
N ILE A 331 -17.42 4.12 14.50
CA ILE A 331 -18.21 5.15 15.18
C ILE A 331 -19.12 4.49 16.23
N GLU A 332 -19.84 3.44 15.86
CA GLU A 332 -20.72 2.70 16.78
C GLU A 332 -19.96 2.12 17.98
N LEU A 333 -18.78 1.53 17.75
CA LEU A 333 -17.92 1.01 18.82
C LEU A 333 -17.44 2.10 19.77
N LEU A 334 -17.01 3.25 19.24
CA LEU A 334 -16.55 4.39 20.04
C LEU A 334 -17.68 4.98 20.88
N GLU A 335 -18.87 5.15 20.31
CA GLU A 335 -20.04 5.62 21.05
C GLU A 335 -20.42 4.65 22.18
N ASN A 336 -20.44 3.34 21.90
CA ASN A 336 -20.75 2.32 22.89
C ASN A 336 -19.72 2.27 24.01
N GLN A 337 -18.43 2.38 23.67
CA GLN A 337 -17.35 2.47 24.66
C GLN A 337 -17.50 3.73 25.52
N MET A 338 -17.77 4.88 24.92
CA MET A 338 -17.95 6.15 25.65
C MET A 338 -19.18 6.12 26.57
N LYS A 339 -20.30 5.52 26.12
CA LYS A 339 -21.50 5.31 26.94
C LYS A 339 -21.21 4.42 28.15
N ARG A 340 -20.50 3.29 27.96
CA ARG A 340 -20.08 2.39 29.04
C ARG A 340 -19.15 3.10 30.02
N TYR A 341 -18.12 3.79 29.52
CA TYR A 341 -17.20 4.60 30.32
C TYR A 341 -17.96 5.61 31.19
N ASN A 342 -18.84 6.42 30.59
CA ASN A 342 -19.59 7.43 31.32
C ASN A 342 -20.52 6.82 32.38
N TRP A 343 -21.15 5.68 32.07
CA TRP A 343 -21.99 4.96 33.02
C TRP A 343 -21.19 4.42 34.21
N GLU A 344 -20.05 3.78 33.96
CA GLU A 344 -19.14 3.28 35.00
C GLU A 344 -18.60 4.43 35.87
N GLN A 345 -18.19 5.54 35.27
CA GLN A 345 -17.72 6.72 36.00
C GLN A 345 -18.83 7.36 36.86
N ALA A 346 -20.05 7.46 36.33
CA ALA A 346 -21.19 7.97 37.10
C ALA A 346 -21.54 7.05 38.27
N GLN A 347 -21.48 5.73 38.08
CA GLN A 347 -21.68 4.77 39.17
C GLN A 347 -20.59 4.88 40.24
N LEU A 348 -19.33 4.97 39.84
CA LEU A 348 -18.20 5.17 40.76
C LEU A 348 -18.36 6.47 41.54
N GLN A 349 -18.72 7.56 40.87
CA GLN A 349 -18.94 8.84 41.52
C GLN A 349 -20.08 8.77 42.53
N HIS A 350 -21.22 8.17 42.17
CA HIS A 350 -22.35 8.00 43.07
C HIS A 350 -22.00 7.12 44.29
N MET A 351 -21.23 6.04 44.10
CA MET A 351 -20.74 5.21 45.20
C MET A 351 -19.76 5.97 46.10
N LYS A 352 -18.84 6.76 45.53
CA LYS A 352 -17.91 7.62 46.29
C LYS A 352 -18.65 8.65 47.12
N ASP A 353 -19.61 9.35 46.53
CA ASP A 353 -20.43 10.35 47.22
C ASP A 353 -21.23 9.73 48.36
N TYR A 354 -21.76 8.51 48.16
CA TYR A 354 -22.48 7.78 49.20
C TYR A 354 -21.56 7.39 50.36
N VAL A 355 -20.38 6.84 50.07
CA VAL A 355 -19.39 6.49 51.10
C VAL A 355 -18.93 7.74 51.86
N ALA A 356 -18.68 8.86 51.17
CA ALA A 356 -18.29 10.12 51.80
C ALA A 356 -19.39 10.68 52.73
N ARG A 357 -20.66 10.61 52.32
CA ARG A 357 -21.79 11.13 53.11
C ARG A 357 -22.16 10.25 54.30
N PHE A 358 -22.09 8.93 54.15
CA PHE A 358 -22.65 7.97 55.12
C PHE A 358 -21.61 7.09 55.82
N GLY A 359 -20.31 7.23 55.50
CA GLY A 359 -19.22 6.43 56.07
C GLY A 359 -19.02 6.62 57.58
N HIS A 360 -19.37 7.80 58.11
CA HIS A 360 -19.33 8.10 59.55
C HIS A 360 -20.73 8.21 60.18
N GLY A 361 -21.77 7.74 59.48
CA GLY A 361 -23.15 7.76 59.95
C GLY A 361 -23.48 6.63 60.95
N SER A 362 -24.77 6.40 61.18
CA SER A 362 -25.24 5.33 62.07
C SER A 362 -24.69 3.96 61.68
N ALA A 363 -24.57 3.01 62.63
CA ALA A 363 -23.97 1.70 62.41
C ALA A 363 -24.55 0.92 61.21
N LYS A 364 -25.85 1.10 60.92
CA LYS A 364 -26.52 0.50 59.74
C LYS A 364 -26.07 1.15 58.43
N LEU A 365 -25.95 2.47 58.40
CA LEU A 365 -25.49 3.24 57.22
C LEU A 365 -24.00 3.03 56.95
N ALA A 366 -23.18 2.99 58.01
CA ALA A 366 -21.74 2.70 57.90
C ALA A 366 -21.48 1.30 57.30
N ARG A 367 -22.25 0.27 57.73
CA ARG A 367 -22.17 -1.07 57.11
C ARG A 367 -22.56 -1.06 55.62
N GLN A 368 -23.58 -0.29 55.24
CA GLN A 368 -23.97 -0.16 53.83
C GLN A 368 -22.90 0.57 52.99
N ALA A 369 -22.27 1.61 53.56
CA ALA A 369 -21.16 2.31 52.92
C ALA A 369 -19.96 1.38 52.69
N GLN A 370 -19.55 0.59 53.69
CA GLN A 370 -18.47 -0.41 53.56
C GLN A 370 -18.77 -1.47 52.48
N SER A 371 -20.03 -1.89 52.33
CA SER A 371 -20.42 -2.83 51.27
C SER A 371 -20.28 -2.21 49.87
N LYS A 372 -20.66 -0.94 49.70
CA LYS A 372 -20.49 -0.22 48.42
C LYS A 372 -19.02 0.05 48.12
N GLU A 373 -18.20 0.33 49.13
CA GLU A 373 -16.76 0.48 49.01
C GLU A 373 -16.09 -0.81 48.51
N LYS A 374 -16.45 -1.98 49.07
CA LYS A 374 -15.98 -3.28 48.56
C LYS A 374 -16.42 -3.54 47.13
N THR A 375 -17.65 -3.16 46.77
CA THR A 375 -18.17 -3.30 45.40
C THR A 375 -17.38 -2.44 44.42
N MET A 376 -17.12 -1.17 44.80
CA MET A 376 -16.29 -0.24 44.04
C MET A 376 -14.86 -0.78 43.84
N ALA A 377 -14.23 -1.27 44.92
CA ALA A 377 -12.90 -1.87 44.85
C ALA A 377 -12.86 -3.08 43.90
N LYS A 378 -13.91 -3.92 43.90
CA LYS A 378 -14.04 -5.04 42.97
C LYS A 378 -14.21 -4.58 41.51
N MET A 379 -14.97 -3.50 41.27
CA MET A 379 -15.12 -2.92 39.92
C MET A 379 -13.79 -2.36 39.40
N ILE A 380 -13.03 -1.67 40.25
CA ILE A 380 -11.69 -1.14 39.90
C ILE A 380 -10.72 -2.30 39.61
N ALA A 381 -10.71 -3.33 40.45
CA ALA A 381 -9.85 -4.50 40.27
C ALA A 381 -10.21 -5.32 39.01
N GLY A 382 -11.47 -5.29 38.57
CA GLY A 382 -11.92 -5.95 37.35
C GLY A 382 -11.49 -5.26 36.04
N GLY A 383 -10.87 -4.07 36.13
CA GLY A 383 -10.52 -3.24 34.98
C GLY A 383 -11.74 -2.47 34.47
N LEU A 384 -11.73 -1.15 34.66
CA LEU A 384 -12.76 -0.28 34.11
C LEU A 384 -12.60 -0.13 32.61
N THR A 385 -13.70 0.15 31.93
CA THR A 385 -13.68 0.52 30.52
C THR A 385 -12.80 1.77 30.37
N GLU A 386 -11.86 1.75 29.44
CA GLU A 386 -11.04 2.94 29.15
C GLU A 386 -11.85 3.99 28.38
N LYS A 387 -11.50 5.26 28.56
CA LYS A 387 -12.11 6.35 27.79
C LYS A 387 -11.83 6.13 26.30
N ALA A 388 -12.88 6.25 25.48
CA ALA A 388 -12.74 6.17 24.04
C ALA A 388 -11.75 7.25 23.54
N VAL A 389 -10.65 6.81 22.92
CA VAL A 389 -9.68 7.68 22.28
C VAL A 389 -10.03 7.77 20.79
N ALA A 390 -10.42 8.95 20.34
CA ALA A 390 -10.50 9.26 18.93
C ALA A 390 -9.15 9.78 18.44
N GLU A 391 -8.79 9.46 17.20
CA GLU A 391 -7.62 10.06 16.57
C GLU A 391 -7.87 11.56 16.39
N THR A 392 -6.88 12.38 16.75
CA THR A 392 -6.97 13.82 16.60
C THR A 392 -6.75 14.20 15.13
N VAL A 393 -7.85 14.37 14.40
CA VAL A 393 -7.80 14.92 13.04
C VAL A 393 -7.67 16.44 13.15
N LYS A 394 -6.63 17.02 12.56
CA LYS A 394 -6.50 18.48 12.46
C LYS A 394 -7.61 19.00 11.55
N GLN A 395 -8.42 19.92 12.07
CA GLN A 395 -9.39 20.61 11.23
C GLN A 395 -8.65 21.65 10.38
N PHE A 396 -8.88 21.57 9.08
CA PHE A 396 -8.35 22.51 8.11
C PHE A 396 -9.52 23.29 7.50
N TYR A 397 -9.46 24.61 7.59
CA TYR A 397 -10.47 25.50 7.02
C TYR A 397 -9.78 26.61 6.23
N PHE A 398 -10.46 27.08 5.19
CA PHE A 398 -10.05 28.28 4.46
C PHE A 398 -10.79 29.49 5.05
N PHE A 399 -10.13 30.65 5.04
CA PHE A 399 -10.77 31.91 5.37
C PHE A 399 -11.77 32.31 4.27
N ASP A 400 -12.80 33.06 4.65
CA ASP A 400 -13.73 33.65 3.68
C ASP A 400 -12.96 34.58 2.71
N ALA A 401 -13.20 34.39 1.41
CA ALA A 401 -12.55 35.15 0.35
C ALA A 401 -13.14 36.57 0.19
N GLY A 402 -14.27 36.86 0.86
CA GLY A 402 -15.01 38.10 0.70
C GLY A 402 -15.74 38.16 -0.65
N HIS A 403 -16.10 39.37 -1.10
CA HIS A 403 -16.86 39.57 -2.34
C HIS A 403 -15.97 40.13 -3.47
N ILE A 404 -15.90 39.42 -4.59
CA ILE A 404 -15.27 39.85 -5.83
C ILE A 404 -16.33 39.77 -6.95
N PRO A 405 -16.61 40.85 -7.69
CA PRO A 405 -17.60 40.81 -8.75
C PRO A 405 -17.15 39.88 -9.89
N PRO A 406 -18.07 39.09 -10.47
CA PRO A 406 -17.75 38.22 -11.59
C PRO A 406 -17.48 39.04 -12.88
N PRO A 407 -16.67 38.53 -13.81
CA PRO A 407 -15.91 37.28 -13.72
C PRO A 407 -14.56 37.45 -13.01
N VAL A 408 -14.23 36.52 -12.12
CA VAL A 408 -12.98 36.58 -11.33
C VAL A 408 -11.77 36.27 -12.20
N ILE A 409 -11.86 35.19 -12.99
CA ILE A 409 -10.87 34.86 -14.02
C ILE A 409 -11.63 34.59 -15.32
N MET A 410 -11.17 35.19 -16.41
CA MET A 410 -11.74 35.01 -17.74
C MET A 410 -10.62 34.62 -18.70
N VAL A 411 -10.79 33.49 -19.36
CA VAL A 411 -9.88 32.95 -20.37
C VAL A 411 -10.56 33.07 -21.73
N GLN A 412 -9.94 33.78 -22.66
CA GLN A 412 -10.49 34.07 -23.99
C GLN A 412 -9.52 33.68 -25.08
N HIS A 413 -9.96 32.80 -25.97
CA HIS A 413 -9.26 32.33 -27.16
C HIS A 413 -7.83 31.85 -26.91
N VAL A 414 -7.58 31.28 -25.74
CA VAL A 414 -6.22 30.95 -25.32
C VAL A 414 -5.69 29.74 -26.07
N SER A 415 -4.52 29.89 -26.68
CA SER A 415 -3.75 28.80 -27.27
C SER A 415 -2.36 28.77 -26.63
N PHE A 416 -1.84 27.56 -26.39
CA PHE A 416 -0.56 27.40 -25.71
C PHE A 416 0.25 26.20 -26.21
N ARG A 417 1.54 26.44 -26.43
CA ARG A 417 2.61 25.44 -26.60
C ARG A 417 3.90 25.94 -25.94
N TYR A 418 4.73 25.02 -25.47
CA TYR A 418 6.00 25.38 -24.81
C TYR A 418 7.07 25.90 -25.78
N SER A 419 7.05 25.46 -27.03
CA SER A 419 7.99 25.86 -28.07
C SER A 419 7.35 25.69 -29.43
N ASP A 420 7.90 26.32 -30.47
CA ASP A 420 7.34 26.23 -31.81
C ASP A 420 7.37 24.83 -32.41
N ASN A 421 8.30 24.00 -31.93
CA ASN A 421 8.50 22.61 -32.35
C ASN A 421 7.70 21.60 -31.53
N THR A 422 7.01 22.03 -30.47
CA THR A 422 6.18 21.13 -29.65
C THR A 422 4.72 21.21 -30.07
N PRO A 423 3.97 20.10 -29.93
CA PRO A 423 2.55 20.10 -30.23
C PRO A 423 1.80 21.08 -29.34
N TRP A 424 0.76 21.69 -29.89
CA TRP A 424 -0.19 22.51 -29.15
C TRP A 424 -0.80 21.71 -28.00
N ILE A 425 -0.72 22.26 -26.79
CA ILE A 425 -1.37 21.70 -25.60
C ILE A 425 -2.83 22.16 -25.57
N TYR A 426 -3.03 23.47 -25.78
CA TYR A 426 -4.34 24.10 -25.86
C TYR A 426 -4.51 24.86 -27.16
N ARG A 427 -5.72 24.84 -27.71
CA ARG A 427 -6.10 25.60 -28.90
C ARG A 427 -7.44 26.26 -28.65
N ASN A 428 -7.46 27.59 -28.72
CA ASN A 428 -8.65 28.42 -28.67
C ASN A 428 -9.61 28.03 -27.53
N ILE A 429 -9.11 28.00 -26.28
CA ILE A 429 -9.93 27.67 -25.11
C ILE A 429 -10.58 28.93 -24.53
N ASP A 430 -11.86 28.79 -24.16
CA ASP A 430 -12.70 29.87 -23.62
C ASP A 430 -13.43 29.36 -22.35
N PHE A 431 -13.19 29.99 -21.20
CA PHE A 431 -13.94 29.72 -19.97
C PHE A 431 -13.79 30.83 -18.92
N GLY A 432 -14.74 30.89 -17.99
CA GLY A 432 -14.71 31.78 -16.83
C GLY A 432 -14.67 31.01 -15.51
N ILE A 433 -14.10 31.61 -14.47
CA ILE A 433 -14.13 31.12 -13.09
C ILE A 433 -14.64 32.25 -12.21
N ASP A 434 -15.68 31.95 -11.41
CA ASP A 434 -16.24 32.83 -10.39
C ASP A 434 -15.93 32.32 -8.98
N LEU A 435 -16.16 33.13 -7.94
CA LEU A 435 -15.83 32.79 -6.54
C LEU A 435 -16.52 31.50 -6.04
N ASP A 436 -17.75 31.24 -6.47
CA ASP A 436 -18.52 30.06 -6.05
C ASP A 436 -18.25 28.83 -6.92
N THR A 437 -17.37 28.94 -7.92
CA THR A 437 -17.13 27.87 -8.88
C THR A 437 -16.21 26.81 -8.28
N ARG A 438 -16.67 25.56 -8.27
CA ARG A 438 -15.82 24.39 -7.97
C ARG A 438 -15.47 23.68 -9.28
N VAL A 439 -14.22 23.80 -9.71
CA VAL A 439 -13.72 23.20 -10.95
C VAL A 439 -12.83 22.00 -10.63
N ALA A 440 -13.13 20.85 -11.24
CA ALA A 440 -12.24 19.70 -11.25
C ALA A 440 -11.59 19.56 -12.63
N LEU A 441 -10.26 19.58 -12.69
CA LEU A 441 -9.50 19.37 -13.93
C LEU A 441 -9.16 17.89 -14.09
N VAL A 442 -9.83 17.21 -15.02
CA VAL A 442 -9.62 15.79 -15.31
C VAL A 442 -8.94 15.59 -16.65
N GLY A 443 -8.19 14.50 -16.77
CA GLY A 443 -7.50 14.12 -18.00
C GLY A 443 -6.27 13.25 -17.72
N PRO A 444 -5.68 12.63 -18.74
CA PRO A 444 -4.52 11.75 -18.57
C PRO A 444 -3.29 12.53 -18.09
N ASN A 445 -2.29 11.81 -17.58
CA ASN A 445 -1.00 12.41 -17.27
C ASN A 445 -0.32 12.95 -18.54
N GLY A 446 0.16 14.19 -18.47
CA GLY A 446 0.73 14.89 -19.62
C GLY A 446 -0.26 15.71 -20.46
N ALA A 447 -1.56 15.68 -20.16
CA ALA A 447 -2.59 16.46 -20.88
C ALA A 447 -2.51 17.99 -20.68
N GLY A 448 -1.56 18.49 -19.88
CA GLY A 448 -1.37 19.93 -19.63
C GLY A 448 -2.06 20.48 -18.38
N LYS A 449 -2.68 19.66 -17.52
CA LYS A 449 -3.39 20.12 -16.30
C LYS A 449 -2.58 21.12 -15.46
N SER A 450 -1.34 20.77 -15.13
CA SER A 450 -0.43 21.66 -14.37
C SER A 450 -0.01 22.90 -15.18
N THR A 451 0.03 22.79 -16.50
CA THR A 451 0.28 23.92 -17.41
C THR A 451 -0.89 24.90 -17.40
N LEU A 452 -2.13 24.42 -17.38
CA LEU A 452 -3.31 25.28 -17.23
C LEU A 452 -3.28 26.04 -15.91
N LEU A 453 -2.93 25.38 -14.80
CA LEU A 453 -2.77 26.05 -13.51
C LEU A 453 -1.66 27.12 -13.55
N LYS A 454 -0.54 26.86 -14.24
CA LYS A 454 0.53 27.85 -14.46
C LYS A 454 0.05 29.05 -15.27
N LEU A 455 -0.73 28.82 -16.33
CA LEU A 455 -1.36 29.89 -17.13
C LEU A 455 -2.33 30.72 -16.28
N LEU A 456 -3.16 30.06 -15.46
CA LEU A 456 -4.10 30.69 -14.52
C LEU A 456 -3.41 31.38 -13.33
N CYS A 457 -2.13 31.13 -13.08
CA CYS A 457 -1.31 31.85 -12.08
C CYS A 457 -0.39 32.93 -12.71
N SER A 458 -0.28 33.01 -14.04
CA SER A 458 0.63 33.91 -14.79
C SER A 458 2.10 33.55 -14.67
N ASP A 459 2.41 32.31 -14.26
CA ASP A 459 3.77 31.78 -14.31
C ASP A 459 4.27 31.62 -15.75
N VAL A 460 3.33 31.40 -16.67
CA VAL A 460 3.57 31.21 -18.09
C VAL A 460 2.55 32.04 -18.84
N MET A 461 2.99 32.69 -19.92
CA MET A 461 2.10 33.47 -20.79
C MET A 461 1.50 32.58 -21.89
N PRO A 462 0.25 32.82 -22.29
CA PRO A 462 -0.34 32.14 -23.44
C PRO A 462 0.44 32.49 -24.72
N THR A 463 0.47 31.58 -25.70
CA THR A 463 1.07 31.85 -27.01
C THR A 463 0.15 32.76 -27.84
N ASP A 464 -1.15 32.60 -27.68
CA ASP A 464 -2.19 33.41 -28.29
C ASP A 464 -3.41 33.49 -27.34
N GLY A 465 -4.23 34.53 -27.47
CA GLY A 465 -5.38 34.81 -26.60
C GLY A 465 -5.04 35.57 -25.31
N LEU A 466 -6.04 35.72 -24.43
CA LEU A 466 -5.96 36.56 -23.23
C LEU A 466 -6.50 35.85 -21.99
N ILE A 467 -5.78 35.96 -20.87
CA ILE A 467 -6.26 35.59 -19.54
C ILE A 467 -6.41 36.87 -18.71
N ARG A 468 -7.65 37.26 -18.42
CA ARG A 468 -7.97 38.44 -17.59
C ARG A 468 -8.32 37.99 -16.17
N ARG A 469 -7.69 38.60 -15.18
CA ARG A 469 -8.01 38.40 -13.76
C ARG A 469 -8.54 39.68 -13.16
N HIS A 470 -9.45 39.55 -12.20
CA HIS A 470 -9.85 40.66 -11.38
C HIS A 470 -8.67 41.15 -10.53
N SER A 471 -8.46 42.47 -10.43
CA SER A 471 -7.28 43.07 -9.78
C SER A 471 -7.12 42.70 -8.30
N HIS A 472 -8.24 42.47 -7.61
CA HIS A 472 -8.26 42.12 -6.18
C HIS A 472 -8.25 40.61 -5.90
N VAL A 473 -8.14 39.74 -6.92
CA VAL A 473 -8.08 38.30 -6.69
C VAL A 473 -6.74 37.90 -6.07
N LYS A 474 -6.79 37.10 -5.00
CA LYS A 474 -5.62 36.46 -4.41
C LYS A 474 -5.68 34.96 -4.67
N ILE A 475 -4.64 34.40 -5.27
CA ILE A 475 -4.59 32.99 -5.65
C ILE A 475 -3.65 32.25 -4.69
N GLY A 476 -4.23 31.36 -3.88
CA GLY A 476 -3.47 30.38 -3.11
C GLY A 476 -3.18 29.15 -3.98
N ARG A 477 -1.90 28.85 -4.22
CA ARG A 477 -1.51 27.66 -5.00
C ARG A 477 -0.83 26.63 -4.13
N TYR A 478 -1.33 25.40 -4.19
CA TYR A 478 -0.67 24.23 -3.62
C TYR A 478 -0.13 23.34 -4.75
N HIS A 479 1.09 22.84 -4.61
CA HIS A 479 1.71 21.91 -5.55
C HIS A 479 2.50 20.85 -4.79
N GLN A 480 2.53 19.61 -5.29
CA GLN A 480 3.18 18.47 -4.64
C GLN A 480 4.66 18.73 -4.29
N PHE A 481 5.40 19.45 -5.15
CA PHE A 481 6.80 19.85 -4.91
C PHE A 481 7.00 20.97 -3.87
N ILE A 482 6.00 21.81 -3.58
CA ILE A 482 6.14 22.90 -2.58
C ILE A 482 6.34 22.31 -1.17
N ALA A 483 5.78 21.12 -0.91
CA ALA A 483 5.97 20.42 0.37
C ALA A 483 7.42 19.96 0.61
N VAL A 484 8.21 19.74 -0.45
CA VAL A 484 9.60 19.25 -0.35
C VAL A 484 10.58 20.40 -0.06
N ILE A 485 10.31 21.60 -0.56
CA ILE A 485 11.18 22.78 -0.36
C ILE A 485 11.05 23.34 1.07
N ALA A 486 9.91 23.11 1.72
CA ALA A 486 9.63 23.64 3.06
C ALA A 486 10.36 22.90 4.21
N SER A 487 11.26 21.95 3.94
CA SER A 487 11.88 21.11 4.95
C SER A 487 13.32 21.48 5.34
N HIS A 488 13.80 22.67 5.00
CA HIS A 488 15.08 23.18 5.51
C HIS A 488 14.84 24.57 6.10
N ASP A 489 14.85 24.62 7.44
CA ASP A 489 14.75 25.82 8.27
C ASP A 489 13.40 26.58 8.24
N GLN A 490 12.44 26.15 9.05
CA GLN A 490 11.69 27.03 9.96
C GLN A 490 10.64 26.23 10.76
N GLU A 491 10.78 26.21 12.08
CA GLU A 491 9.65 25.96 12.97
C GLU A 491 8.58 27.01 12.63
N THR A 492 7.37 26.55 12.27
CA THR A 492 6.21 27.35 11.84
C THR A 492 6.37 28.14 10.53
N LEU A 493 5.78 27.59 9.47
CA LEU A 493 5.46 28.29 8.21
C LEU A 493 4.57 29.52 8.49
N GLN A 494 5.16 30.69 8.66
CA GLN A 494 4.50 31.95 8.27
C GLN A 494 4.54 32.02 6.75
N VAL A 495 3.39 31.88 6.11
CA VAL A 495 3.22 32.20 4.69
C VAL A 495 3.57 33.68 4.52
N LYS A 496 4.76 33.97 3.99
CA LYS A 496 5.14 35.33 3.61
C LYS A 496 4.20 35.77 2.49
N TYR A 497 3.33 36.73 2.81
CA TYR A 497 2.67 37.55 1.81
C TYR A 497 3.77 38.34 1.08
N GLN A 498 3.87 38.20 -0.23
CA GLN A 498 4.47 39.24 -1.06
C GLN A 498 3.36 40.25 -1.36
N ASP A 499 3.60 41.50 -0.96
CA ASP A 499 2.72 42.64 -1.14
C ASP A 499 2.45 42.98 -2.62
#